data_AF-A0A1V9ZJP9-F1
#
_entry.id   AF-A0A1V9ZJP9-F1
#
_cell.length_a   1.000
_cell.length_b   1.000
_cell.length_c   1.000
_cell.angle_alpha   90.00
_cell.angle_beta   90.00
_cell.angle_gamma   90.00
#
_symmetry.space_group_name_H-M   'P 1'
#
loop_
_entity.id
_entity.type
_entity.pdbx_description
1 polymer ?
#
loop_
_entity_poly.entity_id
_entity_poly.type
_entity_poly.pdbx_seq_one_letter_code
_entity_poly.pdbx_strand_id
1 'polypeptide(L)'
;MDRPNPFLRFARATEAVKNESPLAPKKRQPTAHEEPRDGKRQCKTPPVSTAVDTAAADPKVDQRLAMLERMFAARKEIIAQVDIYGTHHLFSSTMAPEHQRWQILVASLLSTQTKDAITAAAMMRLHELPGGLTIASVLALSSAELDRLLTPVGFHS
;
A
#
# COMPACT_ATOMS: atom_id res chain seq x y z
N MET A 1 -23.42 -15.62 -8.72
CA MET A 1 -23.21 -14.52 -9.68
C MET A 1 -22.12 -14.98 -10.62
N ASP A 2 -22.51 -15.52 -11.78
CA ASP A 2 -21.57 -16.09 -12.75
C ASP A 2 -20.99 -14.92 -13.57
N ARG A 3 -20.01 -14.21 -12.99
CA ARG A 3 -19.33 -13.12 -13.67
C ARG A 3 -18.23 -13.70 -14.57
N PRO A 4 -18.14 -13.26 -15.84
CA PRO A 4 -17.09 -13.72 -16.73
C PRO A 4 -15.71 -13.36 -16.16
N ASN A 5 -14.75 -14.29 -16.28
CA ASN A 5 -13.39 -14.11 -15.75
C ASN A 5 -12.73 -12.87 -16.38
N PRO A 6 -12.49 -11.80 -15.60
CA PRO A 6 -11.99 -10.52 -16.12
C PRO A 6 -10.52 -10.59 -16.57
N PHE A 7 -9.84 -11.71 -16.31
CA PHE A 7 -8.44 -11.92 -16.64
C PHE A 7 -8.22 -12.57 -18.01
N LEU A 8 -9.28 -13.05 -18.66
CA LEU A 8 -9.20 -13.62 -20.01
C LEU A 8 -8.74 -12.59 -21.05
N ARG A 9 -9.08 -11.30 -20.87
CA ARG A 9 -8.60 -10.21 -21.76
C ARG A 9 -7.09 -10.01 -21.74
N PHE A 10 -6.41 -10.52 -20.71
CA PHE A 10 -4.95 -10.45 -20.59
C PHE A 10 -4.27 -11.76 -20.96
N ALA A 11 -5.04 -12.80 -21.34
CA ALA A 11 -4.46 -14.02 -21.86
C ALA A 11 -3.77 -13.69 -23.19
N ARG A 12 -2.45 -13.89 -23.25
CA ARG A 12 -1.75 -13.89 -24.53
C ARG A 12 -2.17 -15.17 -25.26
N ALA A 13 -2.40 -15.07 -26.58
CA ALA A 13 -2.60 -16.24 -27.40
C ALA A 13 -1.38 -17.16 -27.21
N THR A 14 -1.58 -18.30 -26.58
CA THR A 14 -0.63 -19.40 -26.70
C THR A 14 -0.82 -19.91 -28.11
N GLU A 15 0.04 -19.49 -29.05
CA GLU A 15 0.13 -20.24 -30.29
C GLU A 15 0.38 -21.70 -29.93
N ALA A 16 -0.48 -22.58 -30.40
CA ALA A 16 -0.32 -24.01 -30.23
C ALA A 16 0.99 -24.40 -30.92
N VAL A 17 2.06 -24.49 -30.13
CA VAL A 17 3.34 -25.06 -30.57
C VAL A 17 3.04 -26.50 -30.99
N LYS A 18 2.97 -26.74 -32.30
CA LYS A 18 2.99 -28.09 -32.88
C LYS A 18 4.20 -28.81 -32.31
N ASN A 19 3.97 -30.04 -31.84
CA ASN A 19 4.96 -30.97 -31.33
C ASN A 19 6.29 -30.91 -32.09
N GLU A 20 7.29 -30.30 -31.48
CA GLU A 20 8.71 -30.51 -31.77
C GLU A 20 9.39 -30.70 -30.40
N SER A 21 10.11 -31.81 -30.27
CA SER A 21 10.61 -32.39 -29.02
C SER A 21 11.44 -31.42 -28.15
N PRO A 22 11.47 -31.56 -26.81
CA PRO A 22 12.18 -30.62 -25.95
C PRO A 22 13.70 -30.81 -26.05
N LEU A 23 14.42 -29.81 -26.57
CA LEU A 23 15.86 -29.67 -26.29
C LEU A 23 16.06 -29.13 -24.86
N ALA A 24 16.92 -29.80 -24.11
CA ALA A 24 17.17 -29.59 -22.69
C ALA A 24 17.62 -28.16 -22.31
N PRO A 25 17.19 -27.62 -21.15
CA PRO A 25 17.61 -26.30 -20.69
C PRO A 25 19.05 -26.30 -20.17
N LYS A 26 19.91 -25.46 -20.78
CA LYS A 26 21.27 -25.17 -20.29
C LYS A 26 21.19 -24.33 -19.01
N LYS A 27 21.76 -24.86 -17.91
CA LYS A 27 21.98 -24.14 -16.65
C LYS A 27 22.80 -22.87 -16.89
N ARG A 28 22.24 -21.70 -16.53
CA ARG A 28 23.03 -20.47 -16.30
C ARG A 28 23.43 -20.45 -14.82
N GLN A 29 24.72 -20.28 -14.56
CA GLN A 29 25.28 -20.15 -13.21
C GLN A 29 25.05 -18.71 -12.69
N PRO A 30 24.62 -18.52 -11.43
CA PRO A 30 24.66 -17.22 -10.78
C PRO A 30 26.07 -16.94 -10.25
N THR A 31 26.65 -15.80 -10.64
CA THR A 31 27.88 -15.27 -10.05
C THR A 31 27.58 -14.61 -8.71
N ALA A 32 28.34 -15.02 -7.69
CA ALA A 32 28.28 -14.52 -6.33
C ALA A 32 28.88 -13.11 -6.21
N HIS A 33 28.23 -12.25 -5.41
CA HIS A 33 28.89 -11.18 -4.69
C HIS A 33 28.33 -11.16 -3.26
N GLU A 34 29.20 -11.48 -2.30
CA GLU A 34 29.01 -11.39 -0.84
C GLU A 34 29.68 -10.07 -0.39
N GLU A 35 29.12 -9.29 0.54
CA GLU A 35 29.42 -9.23 2.00
C GLU A 35 28.65 -8.04 2.66
N PRO A 36 28.67 -7.81 4.00
CA PRO A 36 28.51 -8.70 5.15
C PRO A 36 27.44 -8.20 6.17
N ARG A 37 27.25 -8.97 7.25
CA ARG A 37 26.16 -9.01 8.25
C ARG A 37 26.39 -8.07 9.45
N ASP A 38 25.33 -7.66 10.16
CA ASP A 38 25.11 -8.00 11.60
C ASP A 38 23.74 -7.52 12.15
N GLY A 39 23.21 -8.22 13.16
CA GLY A 39 22.09 -7.73 13.99
C GLY A 39 21.01 -8.74 14.37
N LYS A 40 21.28 -9.59 15.38
CA LYS A 40 20.27 -10.43 16.06
C LYS A 40 19.22 -9.58 16.79
N ARG A 41 17.92 -9.83 16.57
CA ARG A 41 16.87 -9.71 17.61
C ARG A 41 15.75 -10.71 17.36
N GLN A 42 15.67 -11.72 18.24
CA GLN A 42 14.49 -12.56 18.42
C GLN A 42 13.44 -11.78 19.21
N CYS A 43 12.17 -11.88 18.81
CA CYS A 43 11.06 -11.87 19.77
C CYS A 43 10.00 -12.88 19.32
N LYS A 44 9.56 -13.65 20.31
CA LYS A 44 8.82 -14.90 20.22
C LYS A 44 7.36 -14.67 19.82
N THR A 45 6.84 -15.53 18.96
CA THR A 45 5.42 -15.61 18.57
C THR A 45 4.58 -16.31 19.66
N PRO A 46 3.28 -16.01 19.79
CA PRO A 46 2.29 -17.05 20.00
C PRO A 46 1.88 -17.65 18.64
N PRO A 47 1.68 -18.97 18.54
CA PRO A 47 1.39 -19.63 17.27
C PRO A 47 -0.10 -19.46 16.95
N VAL A 48 -0.42 -18.67 15.92
CA VAL A 48 -1.72 -18.81 15.26
C VAL A 48 -1.51 -19.78 14.11
N SER A 49 -2.00 -21.01 14.29
CA SER A 49 -2.09 -22.02 13.25
C SER A 49 -3.14 -21.58 12.23
N THR A 50 -2.74 -20.79 11.23
CA THR A 50 -3.45 -20.83 9.95
C THR A 50 -2.92 -22.04 9.20
N ALA A 51 -3.55 -23.19 9.45
CA ALA A 51 -3.55 -24.28 8.49
C ALA A 51 -4.21 -23.70 7.23
N VAL A 52 -3.38 -23.22 6.30
CA VAL A 52 -3.84 -22.88 4.97
C VAL A 52 -3.99 -24.22 4.28
N ASP A 53 -5.22 -24.77 4.32
CA ASP A 53 -5.59 -25.91 3.50
C ASP A 53 -5.24 -25.57 2.06
N THR A 54 -4.09 -26.08 1.61
CA THR A 54 -3.72 -26.06 0.19
C THR A 54 -4.52 -27.18 -0.45
N ALA A 55 -5.84 -27.00 -0.50
CA ALA A 55 -6.69 -27.79 -1.37
C ALA A 55 -6.14 -27.55 -2.78
N ALA A 56 -5.63 -28.62 -3.40
CA ALA A 56 -5.08 -28.59 -4.75
C ALA A 56 -6.12 -27.94 -5.67
N ALA A 57 -5.81 -26.73 -6.15
CA ALA A 57 -6.72 -25.99 -7.01
C ALA A 57 -7.02 -26.83 -8.26
N ASP A 58 -8.31 -26.99 -8.58
CA ASP A 58 -8.72 -27.61 -9.84
C ASP A 58 -7.97 -26.95 -11.00
N PRO A 59 -7.30 -27.71 -11.89
CA PRO A 59 -6.46 -27.17 -12.96
C PRO A 59 -7.23 -26.34 -14.00
N LYS A 60 -8.56 -26.29 -13.89
CA LYS A 60 -9.47 -25.60 -14.81
C LYS A 60 -9.88 -24.20 -14.34
N VAL A 61 -9.64 -23.85 -13.08
CA VAL A 61 -9.98 -22.53 -12.52
C VAL A 61 -8.76 -21.62 -12.58
N ASP A 62 -8.94 -20.43 -13.17
CA ASP A 62 -7.89 -19.40 -13.21
C ASP A 62 -7.53 -18.98 -11.77
N GLN A 63 -6.28 -19.26 -11.36
CA GLN A 63 -5.80 -18.96 -10.01
C GLN A 63 -5.94 -17.47 -9.64
N ARG A 64 -5.88 -16.57 -10.63
CA ARG A 64 -6.06 -15.12 -10.41
C ARG A 64 -7.49 -14.80 -10.01
N LEU A 65 -8.46 -15.49 -10.58
CA LEU A 65 -9.87 -15.36 -10.23
C LEU A 65 -10.11 -15.83 -8.80
N ALA A 66 -9.60 -17.01 -8.44
CA ALA A 66 -9.69 -17.51 -7.08
C ALA A 66 -9.01 -16.58 -6.05
N MET A 67 -7.88 -15.97 -6.40
CA MET A 67 -7.21 -14.98 -5.54
C MET A 67 -8.06 -13.71 -5.39
N LEU A 68 -8.63 -13.19 -6.47
CA LEU A 68 -9.50 -12.02 -6.44
C LEU A 68 -10.74 -12.26 -5.58
N GLU A 69 -11.36 -13.43 -5.67
CA GLU A 69 -12.50 -13.83 -4.83
C GLU A 69 -12.13 -13.86 -3.34
N ARG A 70 -10.96 -14.42 -3.01
CA ARG A 70 -10.43 -14.39 -1.63
C ARG A 70 -10.20 -12.95 -1.14
N MET A 71 -9.63 -12.08 -1.98
CA MET A 71 -9.44 -10.66 -1.64
C MET A 71 -10.77 -9.93 -1.41
N PHE A 72 -11.79 -10.21 -2.23
CA PHE A 72 -13.13 -9.66 -2.03
C PHE A 72 -13.80 -10.15 -0.75
N ALA A 73 -13.66 -11.44 -0.41
CA ALA A 73 -14.16 -11.97 0.85
C ALA A 73 -13.47 -11.28 2.04
N ALA A 74 -12.14 -11.20 2.02
CA ALA A 74 -11.36 -10.53 3.07
C ALA A 74 -11.73 -9.06 3.25
N ARG A 75 -11.94 -8.30 2.15
CA ARG A 75 -12.31 -6.87 2.21
C ARG A 75 -13.72 -6.61 2.75
N LYS A 76 -14.60 -7.61 2.80
CA LYS A 76 -15.92 -7.47 3.45
C LYS A 76 -15.83 -7.49 4.97
N GLU A 77 -14.85 -8.21 5.52
CA GLU A 77 -14.69 -8.41 6.96
C GLU A 77 -13.61 -7.49 7.56
N ILE A 78 -12.56 -7.19 6.79
CA ILE A 78 -11.39 -6.45 7.25
C ILE A 78 -11.45 -4.99 6.77
N ILE A 79 -11.57 -4.07 7.72
CA ILE A 79 -11.41 -2.64 7.50
C ILE A 79 -9.90 -2.33 7.37
N ALA A 80 -9.50 -1.72 6.26
CA ALA A 80 -8.12 -1.31 6.05
C ALA A 80 -7.88 0.07 6.69
N GLN A 81 -6.63 0.34 7.06
CA GLN A 81 -6.26 1.64 7.65
C GLN A 81 -6.56 2.81 6.71
N VAL A 82 -6.37 2.62 5.39
CA VAL A 82 -6.70 3.60 4.36
C VAL A 82 -8.20 3.92 4.27
N ASP A 83 -9.08 3.03 4.74
CA ASP A 83 -10.52 3.31 4.81
C ASP A 83 -10.86 4.30 5.94
N ILE A 84 -10.01 4.35 6.98
CA ILE A 84 -10.19 5.23 8.16
C ILE A 84 -9.41 6.53 7.98
N TYR A 85 -8.14 6.42 7.56
CA TYR A 85 -7.17 7.50 7.49
C TYR A 85 -6.76 7.86 6.06
N GLY A 86 -7.60 7.52 5.08
CA GLY A 86 -7.35 7.82 3.67
C GLY A 86 -7.19 9.32 3.46
N THR A 87 -6.20 9.71 2.63
CA THR A 87 -5.84 11.12 2.41
C THR A 87 -6.99 11.98 1.89
N HIS A 88 -7.91 11.39 1.13
CA HIS A 88 -9.13 12.04 0.64
C HIS A 88 -10.12 12.44 1.75
N HIS A 89 -9.96 11.91 2.98
CA HIS A 89 -10.74 12.30 4.15
C HIS A 89 -10.01 13.28 5.07
N LEU A 90 -8.71 13.52 4.86
CA LEU A 90 -7.86 14.36 5.74
C LEU A 90 -7.95 15.85 5.36
N PHE A 91 -9.17 16.38 5.29
CA PHE A 91 -9.40 17.81 5.06
C PHE A 91 -10.50 18.34 5.98
N SER A 92 -10.47 19.64 6.23
CA SER A 92 -11.51 20.32 6.99
C SER A 92 -12.67 20.72 6.06
N SER A 93 -13.83 20.10 6.26
CA SER A 93 -15.05 20.36 5.47
C SER A 93 -15.62 21.76 5.66
N THR A 94 -15.21 22.48 6.71
CA THR A 94 -15.64 23.86 6.98
C THR A 94 -14.86 24.90 6.19
N MET A 95 -13.76 24.50 5.55
CA MET A 95 -12.90 25.40 4.77
C MET A 95 -13.39 25.58 3.33
N ALA A 96 -12.98 26.66 2.68
CA ALA A 96 -13.26 26.91 1.27
C ALA A 96 -12.71 25.76 0.38
N PRO A 97 -13.35 25.44 -0.76
CA PRO A 97 -12.94 24.33 -1.62
C PRO A 97 -11.48 24.36 -2.07
N GLU A 98 -10.91 25.55 -2.22
CA GLU A 98 -9.48 25.73 -2.54
C GLU A 98 -8.55 25.25 -1.43
N HIS A 99 -8.88 25.55 -0.18
CA HIS A 99 -8.12 25.09 0.98
C HIS A 99 -8.31 23.58 1.21
N GLN A 100 -9.49 23.04 0.91
CA GLN A 100 -9.71 21.59 0.97
C GLN A 100 -8.80 20.84 -0.01
N ARG A 101 -8.72 21.30 -1.27
CA ARG A 101 -7.81 20.72 -2.28
C ARG A 101 -6.35 20.82 -1.86
N TRP A 102 -5.96 21.96 -1.30
CA TRP A 102 -4.63 22.14 -0.73
C TRP A 102 -4.34 21.12 0.38
N GLN A 103 -5.27 20.93 1.31
CA GLN A 103 -5.11 19.99 2.42
C GLN A 103 -4.99 18.54 1.94
N ILE A 104 -5.81 18.14 0.96
CA ILE A 104 -5.72 16.81 0.34
C ILE A 104 -4.36 16.63 -0.36
N LEU A 105 -3.85 17.66 -1.03
CA LEU A 105 -2.52 17.63 -1.65
C LEU A 105 -1.44 17.42 -0.57
N VAL A 106 -1.46 18.20 0.52
CA VAL A 106 -0.51 18.06 1.63
C VAL A 106 -0.59 16.66 2.23
N ALA A 107 -1.79 16.15 2.53
CA ALA A 107 -1.98 14.79 3.05
C ALA A 107 -1.39 13.72 2.11
N SER A 108 -1.58 13.90 0.80
CA SER A 108 -1.03 13.01 -0.23
C SER A 108 0.50 13.05 -0.26
N LEU A 109 1.12 14.23 -0.10
CA LEU A 109 2.57 14.36 -0.01
C LEU A 109 3.12 13.67 1.24
N LEU A 110 2.51 13.89 2.40
CA LEU A 110 2.91 13.27 3.67
C LEU A 110 2.78 11.74 3.66
N SER A 111 1.79 11.21 2.95
CA SER A 111 1.52 9.77 2.87
C SER A 111 2.56 8.97 2.10
N THR A 112 3.39 9.60 1.24
CA THR A 112 4.30 8.89 0.33
C THR A 112 5.29 7.93 1.00
N GLN A 113 5.67 8.16 2.26
CA GLN A 113 6.53 7.27 3.06
C GLN A 113 6.10 7.18 4.53
N THR A 114 4.83 7.48 4.82
CA THR A 114 4.31 7.58 6.18
C THR A 114 3.04 6.77 6.33
N LYS A 115 2.94 5.99 7.41
CA LYS A 115 1.74 5.19 7.72
C LYS A 115 0.52 6.09 7.86
N ASP A 116 -0.64 5.64 7.38
CA ASP A 116 -1.87 6.43 7.31
C ASP A 116 -2.23 7.09 8.66
N ALA A 117 -2.16 6.36 9.78
CA ALA A 117 -2.46 6.91 11.10
C ALA A 117 -1.49 8.03 11.55
N ILE A 118 -0.22 7.94 11.15
CA ILE A 118 0.78 8.99 11.44
C ILE A 118 0.50 10.22 10.58
N THR A 119 0.19 10.02 9.30
CA THR A 119 -0.21 11.08 8.38
C THR A 119 -1.44 11.82 8.90
N ALA A 120 -2.46 11.08 9.34
CA ALA A 120 -3.68 11.67 9.92
C ALA A 120 -3.37 12.50 11.17
N ALA A 121 -2.54 12.00 12.09
CA ALA A 121 -2.14 12.75 13.29
C ALA A 121 -1.36 14.04 12.95
N ALA A 122 -0.49 14.00 11.94
CA ALA A 122 0.22 15.20 11.47
C ALA A 122 -0.75 16.23 10.86
N MET A 123 -1.70 15.78 10.03
CA MET A 123 -2.74 16.64 9.45
C MET A 123 -3.62 17.27 10.53
N MET A 124 -3.99 16.53 11.59
CA MET A 124 -4.75 17.07 12.71
C MET A 124 -4.02 18.24 13.39
N ARG A 125 -2.73 18.08 13.70
CA ARG A 125 -1.93 19.17 14.29
C ARG A 125 -1.81 20.38 13.35
N LEU A 126 -1.67 20.15 12.05
CA LEU A 126 -1.64 21.23 11.06
C LEU A 126 -2.99 21.95 10.95
N HIS A 127 -4.10 21.26 11.16
CA HIS A 127 -5.43 21.89 11.17
C HIS A 127 -5.66 22.77 12.41
N GLU A 128 -4.93 22.55 13.51
CA GLU A 128 -4.98 23.37 14.72
C GLU A 128 -4.22 24.71 14.59
N LEU A 129 -3.54 24.95 13.45
CA LEU A 129 -2.90 26.24 13.19
C LEU A 129 -3.90 27.40 13.21
N PRO A 130 -3.46 28.61 13.59
CA PRO A 130 -4.29 29.81 13.48
C PRO A 130 -4.79 30.01 12.05
N GLY A 131 -6.11 30.02 11.86
CA GLY A 131 -6.73 30.11 10.53
C GLY A 131 -6.77 28.79 9.74
N GLY A 132 -6.35 27.67 10.35
CA GLY A 132 -6.33 26.33 9.75
C GLY A 132 -5.20 26.11 8.76
N LEU A 133 -5.12 24.88 8.23
CA LEU A 133 -4.11 24.49 7.25
C LEU A 133 -4.37 25.17 5.89
N THR A 134 -3.72 26.32 5.70
CA THR A 134 -3.74 27.14 4.49
C THR A 134 -2.31 27.43 4.03
N ILE A 135 -2.13 27.87 2.78
CA ILE A 135 -0.82 28.27 2.27
C ILE A 135 -0.22 29.38 3.13
N ALA A 136 -1.03 30.38 3.51
CA ALA A 136 -0.60 31.48 4.37
C ALA A 136 -0.14 30.99 5.76
N SER A 137 -0.88 30.07 6.38
CA SER A 137 -0.49 29.50 7.69
C SER A 137 0.84 28.78 7.63
N VAL A 138 1.12 28.04 6.54
CA VAL A 138 2.37 27.29 6.39
C VAL A 138 3.55 28.23 6.13
N LEU A 139 3.36 29.29 5.35
CA LEU A 139 4.38 30.31 5.10
C LEU A 139 4.74 31.13 6.35
N ALA A 140 3.82 31.24 7.31
CA ALA A 140 4.04 31.94 8.57
C ALA A 140 4.84 31.11 9.59
N LEU A 141 4.94 29.79 9.41
CA LEU A 141 5.67 28.91 10.32
C LEU A 141 7.19 28.99 10.07
N SER A 142 7.96 28.94 11.16
CA SER A 142 9.38 28.64 11.06
C SER A 142 9.61 27.17 10.71
N SER A 143 10.77 26.85 10.12
CA SER A 143 11.14 25.47 9.81
C SER A 143 11.11 24.54 11.03
N ALA A 144 11.50 25.06 12.21
CA ALA A 144 11.49 24.29 13.45
C ALA A 144 10.08 23.99 13.98
N GLU A 145 9.13 24.91 13.78
CA GLU A 145 7.72 24.66 14.14
C GLU A 145 7.07 23.66 13.19
N LEU A 146 7.35 23.80 11.89
CA LEU A 146 6.84 22.86 10.89
C LEU A 146 7.37 21.44 11.14
N ASP A 147 8.66 21.28 11.43
CA ASP A 147 9.29 20.00 11.77
C ASP A 147 8.62 19.33 12.99
N ARG A 148 8.36 20.11 14.05
CA ARG A 148 7.64 19.63 15.24
C ARG A 148 6.23 19.16 14.92
N LEU A 149 5.51 19.86 14.05
CA LEU A 149 4.15 19.50 13.64
C LEU A 149 4.14 18.21 12.78
N LEU A 150 5.18 18.03 11.97
CA LEU A 150 5.32 16.87 11.09
C LEU A 150 5.90 15.63 11.78
N THR A 151 6.58 15.74 12.92
CA THR A 151 7.11 14.56 13.62
C THR A 151 5.97 13.59 14.00
N PRO A 152 6.03 12.27 13.68
CA PRO A 152 7.14 11.48 13.13
C PRO A 152 6.96 11.04 11.65
N VAL A 153 6.56 11.93 10.74
CA VAL A 153 6.47 11.67 9.29
C VAL A 153 7.82 11.16 8.73
N GLY A 154 7.81 10.24 7.77
CA GLY A 154 9.04 9.52 7.37
C GLY A 154 10.15 10.34 6.72
N PHE A 155 9.92 11.61 6.36
CA PHE A 155 10.83 12.41 5.52
C PHE A 155 11.07 13.86 5.99
N HIS A 156 10.87 14.17 7.27
CA HIS A 156 10.94 15.56 7.78
C HIS A 156 12.36 16.06 8.17
N SER A 157 13.43 15.36 7.77
CA SER A 157 14.83 15.66 8.16
C SER A 157 15.65 16.35 7.08
#